data_AF-A0A6N7PRI6-F1
#
_entry.id   AF-A0A6N7PRI6-F1
#
_cell.length_a   1.000
_cell.length_b   1.000
_cell.length_c   1.000
_cell.angle_alpha   90.00
_cell.angle_beta   90.00
_cell.angle_gamma   90.00
#
_symmetry.space_group_name_H-M   'P 1'
#
loop_
_entity.id
_entity.type
_entity.pdbx_description
1 polymer ?
#
loop_
_entity_poly.entity_id
_entity_poly.type
_entity_poly.pdbx_seq_one_letter_code
_entity_poly.pdbx_strand_id
1 'polypeptide(L)'
;MLARPALFVSLAAVALSALTGCSSLIPFTHEIRVEHGLTDDEVKNLQFYSSHGITLRREIESGGRKITPGHKLLLISGKQIEEVVIPAKTPGVAVKVGPRALAVSFEPGTSLVFQVKGSRVSMDHSGFLRPLALDPSPASPLERRVTNLLGQQFAQPPNPFPGNDGSPDLGATTVAGDDASGNYWLDTDSAGRIAFDGKLWNSEEDSMQAHLLIDSDLLEEVDKKRNVLHGVKLEPK
;
A
#
# COMPACT_ATOMS: atom_id res chain seq x y z
N MET A 1 17.54 0.62 -75.66
CA MET A 1 18.35 0.05 -74.56
C MET A 1 18.41 1.08 -73.44
N LEU A 2 17.61 0.94 -72.39
CA LEU A 2 17.76 1.73 -71.16
C LEU A 2 17.70 0.75 -69.97
N ALA A 3 18.78 0.74 -69.20
CA ALA A 3 19.08 -0.24 -68.17
C ALA A 3 18.19 -0.07 -66.92
N ARG A 4 17.83 -1.19 -66.32
CA ARG A 4 17.33 -1.29 -64.94
C ARG A 4 18.50 -1.21 -63.96
N PRO A 5 18.32 -0.56 -62.81
CA PRO A 5 18.93 -1.02 -61.58
C PRO A 5 17.83 -1.48 -60.62
N ALA A 6 17.81 -2.79 -60.39
CA ALA A 6 17.18 -3.41 -59.23
C ALA A 6 18.18 -3.42 -58.06
N LEU A 7 17.66 -3.72 -56.87
CA LEU A 7 18.33 -3.99 -55.60
C LEU A 7 18.84 -2.78 -54.80
N PHE A 8 18.78 -2.94 -53.47
CA PHE A 8 19.26 -2.07 -52.38
C PHE A 8 18.24 -1.19 -51.63
N VAL A 9 17.03 -1.69 -51.35
CA VAL A 9 16.24 -1.18 -50.21
C VAL A 9 15.65 -2.33 -49.38
N SER A 10 16.50 -3.27 -48.97
CA SER A 10 16.13 -4.42 -48.13
C SER A 10 17.03 -4.53 -46.88
N LEU A 11 17.23 -3.44 -46.14
CA LEU A 11 17.99 -3.49 -44.88
C LEU A 11 17.64 -2.36 -43.87
N ALA A 12 16.35 -2.00 -43.75
CA ALA A 12 15.89 -1.02 -42.74
C ALA A 12 14.57 -1.42 -42.06
N ALA A 13 14.24 -2.72 -42.03
CA ALA A 13 12.97 -3.22 -41.49
C ALA A 13 13.12 -4.30 -40.40
N VAL A 14 14.29 -4.39 -39.73
CA VAL A 14 14.59 -5.47 -38.76
C VAL A 14 15.06 -4.92 -37.39
N ALA A 15 14.66 -3.71 -36.98
CA ALA A 15 15.12 -3.13 -35.72
C ALA A 15 14.05 -2.37 -34.91
N LEU A 16 12.80 -2.84 -34.88
CA LEU A 16 11.77 -2.20 -34.04
C LEU A 16 10.77 -3.16 -33.38
N SER A 17 11.18 -4.39 -33.06
CA SER A 17 10.24 -5.36 -32.46
C SER A 17 10.82 -6.13 -31.28
N ALA A 18 11.90 -5.65 -30.68
CA ALA A 18 12.39 -6.18 -29.41
C ALA A 18 11.71 -5.42 -28.25
N LEU A 19 11.11 -6.19 -27.34
CA LEU A 19 10.63 -5.81 -25.99
C LEU A 19 9.16 -5.38 -25.86
N THR A 20 8.21 -6.18 -26.37
CA THR A 20 6.93 -6.33 -25.66
C THR A 20 7.11 -7.39 -24.58
N GLY A 21 7.81 -7.05 -23.50
CA GLY A 21 7.72 -7.82 -22.27
C GLY A 21 6.34 -7.58 -21.67
N CYS A 22 5.53 -8.63 -21.54
CA CYS A 22 4.34 -8.55 -20.69
C CYS A 22 4.82 -8.45 -19.24
N SER A 23 5.00 -7.22 -18.77
CA SER A 23 5.17 -6.94 -17.35
C SER A 23 4.00 -7.54 -16.57
N SER A 24 4.30 -8.36 -15.57
CA SER A 24 3.30 -9.00 -14.74
C SER A 24 2.98 -8.07 -13.56
N LEU A 25 1.89 -7.33 -13.68
CA LEU A 25 1.42 -6.46 -12.60
C LEU A 25 0.84 -7.31 -11.47
N ILE A 26 1.44 -7.19 -10.28
CA ILE A 26 0.97 -7.86 -9.06
C ILE A 26 0.47 -6.82 -8.04
N PRO A 27 -0.50 -7.16 -7.17
CA PRO A 27 -0.89 -6.29 -6.07
C PRO A 27 0.30 -5.95 -5.18
N PHE A 28 0.52 -4.66 -4.92
CA PHE A 28 1.46 -4.23 -3.90
C PHE A 28 0.78 -4.35 -2.54
N THR A 29 1.23 -5.31 -1.74
CA THR A 29 0.68 -5.57 -0.41
C THR A 29 1.69 -5.20 0.67
N HIS A 30 1.21 -5.08 1.92
CA HIS A 30 2.10 -4.82 3.04
C HIS A 30 3.12 -5.95 3.23
N GLU A 31 2.72 -7.20 3.00
CA GLU A 31 3.58 -8.38 3.08
C GLU A 31 4.74 -8.29 2.10
N ILE A 32 4.49 -7.95 0.84
CA ILE A 32 5.56 -7.80 -0.16
C ILE A 32 6.57 -6.75 0.29
N ARG A 33 6.10 -5.62 0.84
CA ARG A 33 6.99 -4.57 1.36
C ARG A 33 7.87 -5.09 2.50
N VAL A 34 7.30 -5.85 3.43
CA VAL A 34 8.01 -6.38 4.60
C VAL A 34 8.94 -7.53 4.22
N GLU A 35 8.47 -8.49 3.41
CA GLU A 35 9.20 -9.67 2.96
C GLU A 35 10.47 -9.30 2.20
N HIS A 36 10.38 -8.31 1.30
CA HIS A 36 11.54 -7.81 0.56
C HIS A 36 12.34 -6.75 1.35
N GLY A 37 11.87 -6.33 2.53
CA GLY A 37 12.52 -5.33 3.37
C GLY A 37 12.67 -3.98 2.68
N LEU A 38 11.66 -3.55 1.92
CA LEU A 38 11.71 -2.34 1.11
C LEU A 38 11.72 -1.09 2.00
N THR A 39 12.79 -0.31 1.87
CA THR A 39 12.93 0.99 2.52
C THR A 39 12.01 2.04 1.90
N ASP A 40 11.72 3.11 2.64
CA ASP A 40 10.86 4.19 2.13
C ASP A 40 11.37 4.81 0.84
N ASP A 41 12.69 4.90 0.66
CA ASP A 41 13.29 5.44 -0.56
C ASP A 41 13.21 4.44 -1.73
N GLU A 42 13.33 3.14 -1.48
CA GLU A 42 13.09 2.12 -2.51
C GLU A 42 11.62 2.13 -2.96
N VAL A 43 10.68 2.22 -2.01
CA VAL A 43 9.25 2.34 -2.31
C VAL A 43 8.95 3.58 -3.16
N LYS A 44 9.62 4.71 -2.94
CA LYS A 44 9.49 5.91 -3.80
C LYS A 44 10.01 5.70 -5.23
N ASN A 45 10.98 4.81 -5.41
CA ASN A 45 11.56 4.51 -6.72
C ASN A 45 10.75 3.45 -7.49
N LEU A 46 9.72 2.86 -6.88
CA LEU A 46 8.82 1.94 -7.57
C LEU A 46 7.81 2.69 -8.44
N GLN A 47 7.53 2.11 -9.61
CA GLN A 47 6.41 2.52 -10.45
C GLN A 47 5.15 1.79 -9.98
N PHE A 48 4.18 2.54 -9.47
CA PHE A 48 2.87 2.00 -9.11
C PHE A 48 1.89 2.11 -10.27
N TYR A 49 0.86 1.28 -10.24
CA TYR A 49 -0.28 1.33 -11.14
C TYR A 49 -1.58 1.20 -10.36
N SER A 50 -2.63 1.90 -10.77
CA SER A 50 -3.96 1.69 -10.19
C SER A 50 -4.56 0.37 -10.69
N SER A 51 -5.09 -0.47 -9.79
CA SER A 51 -5.77 -1.72 -10.19
C SER A 51 -7.09 -1.47 -10.92
N HIS A 52 -7.85 -0.46 -10.48
CA HIS A 52 -9.18 -0.10 -10.98
C HIS A 52 -9.20 1.35 -11.45
N GLY A 53 -10.24 1.72 -12.21
CA GLY A 53 -10.50 3.12 -12.52
C GLY A 53 -10.92 3.87 -11.25
N ILE A 54 -10.39 5.07 -11.06
CA ILE A 54 -10.75 5.96 -9.96
C ILE A 54 -11.47 7.17 -10.58
N THR A 55 -12.77 7.29 -10.31
CA THR A 55 -13.61 8.41 -10.71
C THR A 55 -13.98 9.22 -9.48
N LEU A 56 -13.57 10.48 -9.48
CA LEU A 56 -13.85 11.43 -8.41
C LEU A 56 -14.80 12.50 -8.93
N ARG A 57 -15.85 12.83 -8.17
CA ARG A 57 -16.82 13.87 -8.50
C ARG A 57 -17.04 14.85 -7.36
N ARG A 58 -17.13 16.14 -7.66
CA ARG A 58 -17.56 17.16 -6.71
C ARG A 58 -18.53 18.14 -7.36
N GLU A 59 -19.56 18.54 -6.62
CA GLU A 59 -20.44 19.63 -7.05
C GLU A 59 -19.71 20.98 -6.87
N ILE A 60 -19.85 21.87 -7.85
CA ILE A 60 -19.29 23.22 -7.80
C ILE A 60 -20.41 24.25 -7.99
N GLU A 61 -20.30 25.36 -7.27
CA GLU A 61 -21.21 26.48 -7.46
C GLU A 61 -20.96 27.16 -8.83
N SER A 62 -22.06 27.53 -9.49
CA SER A 62 -22.04 28.15 -10.82
C SER A 62 -21.25 29.46 -10.78
N GLY A 63 -19.99 29.43 -11.23
CA GLY A 63 -19.07 30.57 -11.19
C GLY A 63 -17.62 30.23 -10.85
N GLY A 64 -17.36 29.08 -10.22
CA GLY A 64 -16.02 28.55 -9.91
C GLY A 64 -15.29 27.99 -11.13
N ARG A 65 -15.10 28.79 -12.18
CA ARG A 65 -14.68 28.34 -13.51
C ARG A 65 -13.16 28.21 -13.66
N LYS A 66 -12.51 27.46 -12.75
CA LYS A 66 -11.09 27.09 -12.91
C LYS A 66 -11.00 25.58 -13.13
N ILE A 67 -11.10 25.19 -14.40
CA ILE A 67 -10.89 23.81 -14.83
C ILE A 67 -9.38 23.59 -14.88
N THR A 68 -8.87 22.74 -13.99
CA THR A 68 -7.48 22.28 -14.02
C THR A 68 -7.31 21.31 -15.20
N PRO A 69 -6.15 21.25 -15.87
CA PRO A 69 -5.85 20.20 -16.86
C PRO A 69 -6.19 18.82 -16.29
N GLY A 70 -6.76 17.92 -17.11
CA GLY A 70 -7.18 16.58 -16.67
C GLY A 70 -8.58 16.48 -16.06
N HIS A 71 -9.21 17.60 -15.67
CA HIS A 71 -10.53 17.62 -15.05
C HIS A 71 -11.63 17.85 -16.11
N LYS A 72 -12.77 17.17 -15.97
CA LYS A 72 -13.95 17.33 -16.82
C LYS A 72 -15.05 18.05 -16.06
N LEU A 73 -15.82 18.90 -16.75
CA LEU A 73 -17.00 19.55 -16.18
C LEU A 73 -18.26 18.96 -16.79
N LEU A 74 -19.13 18.41 -15.96
CA LEU A 74 -20.43 17.82 -16.31
C LEU A 74 -21.56 18.71 -15.80
N LEU A 75 -22.63 18.85 -16.59
CA LEU A 75 -23.86 19.53 -16.15
C LEU A 75 -24.93 18.46 -15.95
N ILE A 76 -25.27 18.18 -14.69
CA ILE A 76 -26.24 17.13 -14.31
C ILE A 76 -27.35 17.78 -13.50
N SER A 77 -28.58 17.73 -14.00
CA SER A 77 -29.77 18.24 -13.30
C SER A 77 -29.66 19.71 -12.85
N GLY A 78 -29.05 20.56 -13.67
CA GLY A 78 -28.82 21.98 -13.35
C GLY A 78 -27.65 22.25 -12.40
N LYS A 79 -26.98 21.20 -11.89
CA LYS A 79 -25.77 21.29 -11.06
C LYS A 79 -24.53 21.13 -11.92
N GLN A 80 -23.50 21.91 -11.62
CA GLN A 80 -22.17 21.74 -12.21
C GLN A 80 -21.39 20.74 -11.37
N ILE A 81 -20.93 19.65 -12.00
CA ILE A 81 -20.14 18.59 -11.38
C ILE A 81 -18.77 18.61 -12.04
N GLU A 82 -17.74 18.82 -11.24
CA GLU A 82 -16.36 18.58 -11.67
C GLU A 82 -16.04 17.09 -11.47
N GLU A 83 -15.41 16.48 -12.46
CA GLU A 83 -15.05 15.07 -12.50
C GLU A 83 -13.55 14.91 -12.81
N VAL A 84 -12.90 14.00 -12.09
CA VAL A 84 -11.53 13.54 -12.37
C VAL A 84 -11.60 12.04 -12.59
N VAL A 85 -10.99 11.56 -13.68
CA VAL A 85 -10.95 10.14 -14.03
C VAL A 85 -9.50 9.71 -14.17
N ILE A 86 -9.08 8.77 -13.31
CA ILE A 86 -7.80 8.07 -13.39
C ILE A 86 -8.10 6.66 -13.89
N PRO A 87 -7.78 6.32 -15.15
CA PRO A 87 -8.02 4.99 -15.69
C PRO A 87 -7.31 3.88 -14.89
N ALA A 88 -7.81 2.65 -15.00
CA ALA A 88 -7.07 1.48 -14.52
C ALA A 88 -5.70 1.41 -15.23
N LYS A 89 -4.70 0.89 -14.51
CA LYS A 89 -3.30 0.79 -14.95
C LYS A 89 -2.64 2.14 -15.25
N THR A 90 -3.16 3.23 -14.71
CA THR A 90 -2.47 4.53 -14.81
C THR A 90 -1.20 4.49 -13.97
N PRO A 91 -0.02 4.83 -14.54
CA PRO A 91 1.23 4.88 -13.79
C PRO A 91 1.21 6.02 -12.77
N GLY A 92 1.69 5.75 -11.56
CA GLY A 92 1.89 6.74 -10.51
C GLY A 92 3.16 6.50 -9.69
N VAL A 93 3.64 7.55 -9.04
CA VAL A 93 4.86 7.52 -8.21
C VAL A 93 4.53 7.88 -6.76
N ALA A 94 5.16 7.22 -5.80
CA ALA A 94 4.95 7.55 -4.40
C ALA A 94 5.67 8.87 -4.05
N VAL A 95 4.91 9.89 -3.68
CA VAL A 95 5.42 11.20 -3.26
C VAL A 95 5.63 11.28 -1.74
N LYS A 96 4.90 10.45 -0.98
CA LYS A 96 5.11 10.25 0.45
C LYS A 96 4.93 8.78 0.78
N VAL A 97 5.80 8.27 1.62
CA VAL A 97 5.76 6.89 2.11
C VAL A 97 5.68 6.96 3.62
N GLY A 98 4.66 6.33 4.19
CA GLY A 98 4.52 6.08 5.62
C GLY A 98 4.51 4.58 5.91
N PRO A 99 4.45 4.16 7.19
CA PRO A 99 4.51 2.74 7.55
C PRO A 99 3.37 1.90 6.94
N ARG A 100 2.14 2.43 6.99
CA ARG A 100 0.92 1.73 6.53
C ARG A 100 0.12 2.51 5.48
N ALA A 101 0.70 3.60 4.98
CA ALA A 101 0.06 4.49 4.01
C ALA A 101 1.06 5.01 2.98
N LEU A 102 0.60 5.21 1.75
CA LEU A 102 1.34 5.74 0.62
C LEU A 102 0.54 6.87 -0.02
N ALA A 103 1.17 8.02 -0.25
CA ALA A 103 0.60 9.04 -1.13
C ALA A 103 1.18 8.83 -2.53
N VAL A 104 0.34 8.44 -3.49
CA VAL A 104 0.74 8.15 -4.87
C VAL A 104 0.19 9.24 -5.79
N SER A 105 1.08 9.81 -6.60
CA SER A 105 0.77 10.82 -7.60
C SER A 105 0.64 10.17 -8.97
N PHE A 106 -0.56 10.25 -9.56
CA PHE A 106 -0.86 9.82 -10.93
C PHE A 106 -0.85 10.98 -11.93
N GLU A 107 -0.82 12.21 -11.42
CA GLU A 107 -0.71 13.45 -12.18
C GLU A 107 0.17 14.45 -11.42
N PRO A 108 1.06 15.20 -12.10
CA PRO A 108 1.91 16.19 -11.44
C PRO A 108 1.15 17.14 -10.51
N GLY A 109 1.64 17.27 -9.28
CA GLY A 109 1.11 18.23 -8.29
C GLY A 109 -0.07 17.71 -7.46
N THR A 110 -0.62 16.53 -7.77
CA THR A 110 -1.69 15.91 -6.98
C THR A 110 -1.30 14.51 -6.50
N SER A 111 -1.96 14.01 -5.46
CA SER A 111 -1.74 12.66 -4.95
C SER A 111 -2.99 12.10 -4.28
N LEU A 112 -3.16 10.78 -4.37
CA LEU A 112 -4.15 10.02 -3.62
C LEU A 112 -3.47 9.20 -2.54
N VAL A 113 -4.13 9.07 -1.40
CA VAL A 113 -3.62 8.28 -0.28
C VAL A 113 -4.17 6.86 -0.38
N PHE A 114 -3.30 5.87 -0.22
CA PHE A 114 -3.64 4.46 -0.14
C PHE A 114 -3.14 3.90 1.18
N GLN A 115 -3.94 3.09 1.86
CA GLN A 115 -3.63 2.57 3.18
C GLN A 115 -4.05 1.13 3.37
N VAL A 116 -3.31 0.42 4.22
CA VAL A 116 -3.62 -0.96 4.59
C VAL A 116 -4.78 -0.96 5.58
N LYS A 117 -5.93 -1.49 5.17
CA LYS A 117 -7.12 -1.61 6.03
C LYS A 117 -6.97 -2.83 6.94
N GLY A 118 -7.01 -2.65 8.26
CA GLY A 118 -7.03 -3.77 9.21
C GLY A 118 -5.99 -3.73 10.33
N SER A 119 -5.77 -2.60 10.98
CA SER A 119 -5.09 -2.62 12.29
C SER A 119 -6.12 -3.05 13.35
N ARG A 120 -5.85 -4.14 14.08
CA ARG A 120 -6.64 -4.54 15.26
C ARG A 120 -6.19 -3.75 16.48
N VAL A 121 -5.92 -2.46 16.30
CA VAL A 121 -5.54 -1.57 17.38
C VAL A 121 -6.80 -0.81 17.78
N SER A 122 -7.50 -1.35 18.78
CA SER A 122 -8.51 -0.59 19.50
C SER A 122 -7.80 0.36 20.45
N MET A 123 -8.05 1.67 20.30
CA MET A 123 -7.63 2.65 21.28
C MET A 123 -8.55 2.52 22.48
N ASP A 124 -8.01 2.12 23.63
CA ASP A 124 -8.80 2.07 24.85
C ASP A 124 -9.12 3.48 25.37
N HIS A 125 -10.04 3.59 26.34
CA HIS A 125 -10.42 4.86 26.96
C HIS A 125 -9.26 5.53 27.74
N SER A 126 -8.09 4.89 27.80
CA SER A 126 -6.86 5.32 28.47
C SER A 126 -5.81 5.84 27.48
N GLY A 127 -6.05 5.75 26.16
CA GLY A 127 -5.12 6.17 25.12
C GLY A 127 -3.93 5.24 24.91
N PHE A 128 -3.97 4.00 25.40
CA PHE A 128 -2.91 3.00 25.18
C PHE A 128 -3.35 1.92 24.18
N LEU A 129 -2.44 1.55 23.26
CA LEU A 129 -2.67 0.50 22.27
C LEU A 129 -2.50 -0.88 22.93
N ARG A 130 -3.57 -1.68 22.99
CA ARG A 130 -3.49 -3.09 23.40
C ARG A 130 -3.78 -4.00 22.21
N PRO A 131 -2.93 -5.03 21.95
CA PRO A 131 -3.31 -6.12 21.07
C PRO A 131 -4.57 -6.79 21.62
N LEU A 132 -5.57 -7.02 20.78
CA LEU A 132 -6.68 -7.91 21.09
C LEU A 132 -6.13 -9.33 21.26
N ALA A 133 -5.76 -9.67 22.49
CA ALA A 133 -5.74 -11.07 22.88
C ALA A 133 -7.16 -11.60 22.67
N LEU A 134 -7.30 -12.71 21.94
CA LEU A 134 -8.48 -13.54 22.03
C LEU A 134 -8.57 -13.95 23.50
N ASP A 135 -9.42 -13.27 24.28
CA ASP A 135 -9.83 -13.82 25.56
C ASP A 135 -10.32 -15.23 25.26
N PRO A 136 -9.76 -16.29 25.86
CA PRO A 136 -10.47 -17.56 25.88
C PRO A 136 -11.80 -17.23 26.54
N SER A 137 -12.87 -17.28 25.75
CA SER A 137 -14.27 -17.15 26.13
C SER A 137 -14.44 -17.36 27.64
N PRO A 138 -15.04 -16.43 28.41
CA PRO A 138 -15.29 -16.69 29.81
C PRO A 138 -16.05 -18.01 29.89
N ALA A 139 -15.38 -19.03 30.42
CA ALA A 139 -15.96 -20.35 30.57
C ALA A 139 -17.29 -20.15 31.28
N SER A 140 -18.34 -20.75 30.71
CA SER A 140 -19.68 -20.78 31.25
C SER A 140 -19.64 -20.95 32.79
N PRO A 141 -20.52 -20.29 33.58
CA PRO A 141 -20.50 -20.36 35.04
C PRO A 141 -20.67 -21.76 35.66
N LEU A 142 -20.77 -22.81 34.85
CA LEU A 142 -20.95 -24.19 35.23
C LEU A 142 -19.64 -24.97 35.44
N GLU A 143 -18.47 -24.41 35.12
CA GLU A 143 -17.15 -25.01 35.41
C GLU A 143 -16.61 -24.61 36.81
N ARG A 144 -17.50 -24.39 37.78
CA ARG A 144 -17.14 -24.28 39.20
C ARG A 144 -17.78 -25.40 40.00
N ARG A 145 -17.27 -26.61 39.83
CA ARG A 145 -17.16 -27.67 40.86
C ARG A 145 -16.91 -29.01 40.18
N VAL A 146 -15.64 -29.35 40.02
CA VAL A 146 -15.25 -30.76 40.05
C VAL A 146 -14.50 -30.97 41.35
N THR A 147 -15.27 -31.35 42.37
CA THR A 147 -14.72 -31.76 43.67
C THR A 147 -14.48 -33.26 43.55
N ASN A 148 -13.23 -33.72 43.56
CA ASN A 148 -12.98 -35.14 43.74
C ASN A 148 -13.30 -35.53 45.18
N LEU A 149 -13.83 -36.74 45.36
CA LEU A 149 -14.40 -37.31 46.59
C LEU A 149 -13.40 -37.46 47.77
N LEU A 150 -12.16 -36.98 47.64
CA LEU A 150 -11.08 -37.12 48.62
C LEU A 150 -10.40 -35.80 49.04
N GLY A 151 -11.01 -34.63 48.76
CA GLY A 151 -10.62 -33.38 49.43
C GLY A 151 -9.17 -32.90 49.25
N GLN A 152 -8.50 -33.25 48.13
CA GLN A 152 -7.15 -32.77 47.84
C GLN A 152 -7.21 -31.60 46.83
N GLN A 153 -6.78 -30.42 47.26
CA GLN A 153 -6.51 -29.27 46.39
C GLN A 153 -5.16 -29.52 45.70
N PHE A 154 -5.10 -29.50 44.37
CA PHE A 154 -3.82 -29.56 43.66
C PHE A 154 -2.99 -28.31 44.00
N ALA A 155 -1.71 -28.50 44.31
CA ALA A 155 -0.80 -27.41 44.64
C ALA A 155 -0.61 -26.46 43.44
N GLN A 156 -0.83 -25.16 43.65
CA GLN A 156 -0.37 -24.14 42.72
C GLN A 156 1.15 -23.93 42.91
N PRO A 157 1.94 -23.83 41.83
CA PRO A 157 3.36 -23.57 41.96
C PRO A 157 3.60 -22.18 42.60
N PRO A 158 4.56 -22.05 43.52
CA PRO A 158 4.90 -20.77 44.11
C PRO A 158 5.57 -19.87 43.06
N ASN A 159 5.04 -18.66 42.90
CA ASN A 159 5.70 -17.60 42.14
C ASN A 159 6.81 -16.93 42.97
N PRO A 160 7.91 -16.49 42.35
CA PRO A 160 8.21 -16.57 40.92
C PRO A 160 9.12 -17.74 40.52
N PHE A 161 8.92 -18.25 39.31
CA PHE A 161 9.83 -19.14 38.58
C PHE A 161 11.10 -18.37 38.16
N PRO A 162 12.29 -19.00 38.18
CA PRO A 162 13.51 -18.34 37.72
C PRO A 162 13.41 -18.00 36.22
N GLY A 163 13.57 -16.73 35.86
CA GLY A 163 13.50 -16.25 34.47
C GLY A 163 12.53 -15.08 34.24
N ASN A 164 11.76 -14.66 35.25
CA ASN A 164 10.96 -13.43 35.18
C ASN A 164 11.50 -12.37 36.15
N ASP A 165 12.78 -12.02 35.96
CA ASP A 165 13.44 -10.97 36.71
C ASP A 165 13.23 -9.69 35.91
N GLY A 166 12.26 -8.87 36.35
CA GLY A 166 11.88 -7.60 35.72
C GLY A 166 13.00 -6.55 35.72
N SER A 167 14.00 -6.75 34.88
CA SER A 167 14.96 -5.73 34.46
C SER A 167 14.48 -5.13 33.14
N PRO A 168 14.37 -3.80 33.00
CA PRO A 168 14.06 -3.17 31.73
C PRO A 168 15.31 -3.28 30.86
N ASP A 169 15.38 -4.34 30.06
CA ASP A 169 16.48 -4.54 29.13
C ASP A 169 16.39 -3.48 28.02
N LEU A 170 17.26 -2.48 28.15
CA LEU A 170 17.57 -1.48 27.13
C LEU A 170 18.31 -2.20 26.00
N GLY A 171 17.58 -2.86 25.09
CA GLY A 171 18.26 -3.63 24.06
C GLY A 171 17.43 -4.45 23.11
N ALA A 172 16.10 -4.34 23.09
CA ALA A 172 15.31 -4.81 21.98
C ALA A 172 14.05 -3.95 21.88
N THR A 173 14.06 -3.01 20.95
CA THR A 173 12.80 -2.55 20.34
C THR A 173 12.24 -3.77 19.62
N THR A 174 11.56 -4.66 20.34
CA THR A 174 10.61 -5.58 19.72
C THR A 174 9.54 -4.66 19.16
N VAL A 175 9.72 -4.30 17.90
CA VAL A 175 8.74 -3.61 17.06
C VAL A 175 7.43 -4.31 17.38
N ALA A 176 6.48 -3.59 17.98
CA ALA A 176 5.12 -4.06 18.12
C ALA A 176 4.74 -4.59 16.73
N GLY A 177 4.54 -5.91 16.61
CA GLY A 177 4.42 -6.55 15.31
C GLY A 177 3.42 -5.78 14.47
N ASP A 178 3.86 -5.25 13.33
CA ASP A 178 2.97 -4.56 12.41
C ASP A 178 1.96 -5.61 11.93
N ASP A 179 0.78 -5.61 12.54
CA ASP A 179 -0.32 -6.49 12.18
C ASP A 179 -0.99 -6.06 10.86
N ALA A 180 -0.41 -5.05 10.19
CA ALA A 180 -0.75 -4.66 8.84
C ALA A 180 -0.61 -5.86 7.92
N SER A 181 -1.71 -6.20 7.27
CA SER A 181 -1.74 -7.22 6.24
C SER A 181 -2.68 -6.77 5.14
N GLY A 182 -2.32 -7.09 3.90
CA GLY A 182 -3.14 -6.91 2.72
C GLY A 182 -2.78 -5.70 1.86
N ASN A 183 -3.69 -5.40 0.94
CA ASN A 183 -3.49 -4.42 -0.11
C ASN A 183 -3.53 -2.98 0.44
N TYR A 184 -2.79 -2.08 -0.22
CA TYR A 184 -2.96 -0.65 -0.05
C TYR A 184 -4.20 -0.19 -0.83
N TRP A 185 -5.31 -0.03 -0.11
CA TRP A 185 -6.59 0.41 -0.67
C TRP A 185 -6.68 1.93 -0.68
N LEU A 186 -7.40 2.48 -1.65
CA LEU A 186 -7.70 3.90 -1.68
C LEU A 186 -8.33 4.35 -0.35
N ASP A 187 -7.74 5.38 0.27
CA ASP A 187 -8.23 5.97 1.51
C ASP A 187 -9.50 6.78 1.26
N THR A 188 -10.51 6.51 2.06
CA THR A 188 -11.84 7.10 1.98
C THR A 188 -12.32 7.39 3.39
N ASP A 189 -12.97 8.53 3.62
CA ASP A 189 -13.63 8.78 4.89
C ASP A 189 -14.86 7.87 5.09
N SER A 190 -15.51 7.99 6.25
CA SER A 190 -16.72 7.21 6.58
C SER A 190 -17.91 7.47 5.66
N ALA A 191 -17.88 8.54 4.86
CA ALA A 191 -18.92 8.92 3.91
C ALA A 191 -18.52 8.59 2.45
N GLY A 192 -17.39 7.92 2.23
CA GLY A 192 -16.90 7.60 0.88
C GLY A 192 -16.29 8.81 0.15
N ARG A 193 -15.83 9.81 0.90
CA ARG A 193 -15.16 10.99 0.34
C ARG A 193 -13.65 10.84 0.39
N ILE A 194 -12.98 11.45 -0.58
CA ILE A 194 -11.54 11.35 -0.79
C ILE A 194 -10.95 12.76 -0.83
N ALA A 195 -9.85 12.96 -0.12
CA ALA A 195 -9.06 14.18 -0.22
C ALA A 195 -8.17 14.13 -1.48
N PHE A 196 -8.39 15.04 -2.43
CA PHE A 196 -7.62 15.16 -3.66
C PHE A 196 -7.51 16.63 -4.08
N ASP A 197 -6.30 17.09 -4.42
CA ASP A 197 -6.01 18.51 -4.75
C ASP A 197 -6.48 19.50 -3.65
N GLY A 198 -6.31 19.12 -2.37
CA GLY A 198 -6.72 19.92 -1.22
C GLY A 198 -8.25 20.07 -1.06
N LYS A 199 -9.04 19.32 -1.82
CA LYS A 199 -10.52 19.34 -1.79
C LYS A 199 -11.06 17.96 -1.47
N LEU A 200 -12.31 17.91 -1.01
CA LEU A 200 -13.03 16.66 -0.80
C LEU A 200 -13.87 16.31 -2.02
N TRP A 201 -13.77 15.07 -2.46
CA TRP A 201 -14.46 14.53 -3.62
C TRP A 201 -15.26 13.30 -3.23
N ASN A 202 -16.40 13.07 -3.89
CA ASN A 202 -17.11 11.81 -3.79
C ASN A 202 -16.51 10.83 -4.79
N SER A 203 -16.22 9.60 -4.37
CA SER A 203 -15.78 8.55 -5.28
C SER A 203 -16.95 7.72 -5.79
N GLU A 204 -16.85 7.19 -7.02
CA GLU A 204 -17.76 6.13 -7.45
C GLU A 204 -17.47 4.81 -6.72
N GLU A 205 -18.46 3.90 -6.67
CA GLU A 205 -18.37 2.64 -5.92
C GLU A 205 -17.18 1.78 -6.33
N ASP A 206 -16.91 1.66 -7.64
CA ASP A 206 -15.78 0.91 -8.18
C ASP A 206 -14.41 1.50 -7.77
N SER A 207 -14.37 2.81 -7.53
CA SER A 207 -13.13 3.48 -7.12
C SER A 207 -12.68 3.07 -5.71
N MET A 208 -13.62 2.63 -4.86
CA MET A 208 -13.32 2.15 -3.51
C MET A 208 -12.57 0.81 -3.50
N GLN A 209 -12.60 0.08 -4.62
CA GLN A 209 -11.87 -1.16 -4.82
C GLN A 209 -10.47 -0.94 -5.41
N ALA A 210 -10.09 0.31 -5.70
CA ALA A 210 -8.77 0.61 -6.22
C ALA A 210 -7.69 0.29 -5.18
N HIS A 211 -6.72 -0.51 -5.59
CA HIS A 211 -5.50 -0.79 -4.85
C HIS A 211 -4.29 -0.63 -5.76
N LEU A 212 -3.11 -0.58 -5.17
CA LEU A 212 -1.86 -0.40 -5.90
C LEU A 212 -1.35 -1.71 -6.46
N LEU A 213 -0.86 -1.65 -7.69
CA LEU A 213 -0.10 -2.71 -8.35
C LEU A 213 1.34 -2.25 -8.58
N ILE A 214 2.28 -3.19 -8.63
CA ILE A 214 3.67 -2.97 -9.06
C ILE A 214 4.05 -4.00 -10.11
N ASP A 215 5.11 -3.71 -10.85
CA ASP A 215 5.76 -4.67 -11.74
C ASP A 215 6.58 -5.67 -10.92
N SER A 216 6.31 -6.98 -11.07
CA SER A 216 7.09 -8.03 -10.41
C SER A 216 8.57 -8.01 -10.81
N ASP A 217 8.88 -7.61 -12.04
CA ASP A 217 10.25 -7.65 -12.57
C ASP A 217 11.12 -6.57 -11.92
N LEU A 218 10.51 -5.42 -11.57
CA LEU A 218 11.20 -4.33 -10.86
C LEU A 218 11.55 -4.72 -9.42
N LEU A 219 10.73 -5.56 -8.77
CA LEU A 219 11.00 -6.02 -7.42
C LEU A 219 12.24 -6.93 -7.37
N GLU A 220 12.35 -7.86 -8.32
CA GLU A 220 13.56 -8.69 -8.44
C GLU A 220 14.82 -7.87 -8.74
N GLU A 221 14.69 -6.79 -9.52
CA GLU A 221 15.82 -5.91 -9.83
C GLU A 221 16.35 -5.20 -8.59
N VAL A 222 15.45 -4.69 -7.73
CA VAL A 222 15.82 -4.07 -6.45
C VAL A 222 16.59 -5.05 -5.57
N ASP A 223 16.12 -6.29 -5.45
CA ASP A 223 16.82 -7.32 -4.67
C ASP A 223 18.18 -7.70 -5.26
N LYS A 224 18.26 -7.84 -6.60
CA LYS A 224 19.54 -8.11 -7.28
C LYS A 224 20.53 -6.98 -7.01
N LYS A 225 20.11 -5.72 -7.15
CA LYS A 225 20.94 -4.54 -6.92
C LYS A 225 21.48 -4.48 -5.48
N ARG A 226 20.65 -4.81 -4.49
CA ARG A 226 21.06 -4.85 -3.08
C ARG A 226 22.17 -5.87 -2.80
N ASN A 227 22.17 -6.99 -3.52
CA ASN A 227 23.19 -8.04 -3.39
C ASN A 227 24.49 -7.73 -4.15
N VAL A 228 24.57 -6.63 -4.91
CA VAL A 228 25.82 -6.24 -5.61
C VAL A 228 26.76 -5.54 -4.64
N LEU A 229 27.90 -6.16 -4.36
CA LEU A 229 28.97 -5.54 -3.57
C LEU A 229 29.69 -4.47 -4.41
N HIS A 230 29.77 -3.25 -3.89
CA HIS A 230 30.61 -2.22 -4.48
C HIS A 230 32.08 -2.50 -4.15
N GLY A 231 32.90 -2.74 -5.17
CA GLY A 231 34.33 -2.98 -4.99
C GLY A 231 35.03 -1.80 -4.32
N VAL A 232 36.03 -2.07 -3.47
CA VAL A 232 36.82 -1.04 -2.79
C VAL A 232 37.91 -0.54 -3.74
N LYS A 233 37.91 0.77 -4.04
CA LYS A 233 39.00 1.40 -4.81
C LYS A 233 40.10 1.84 -3.84
N LEU A 234 41.34 1.43 -4.12
CA LEU A 234 42.50 1.93 -3.37
C LEU A 234 42.84 3.33 -3.86
N GLU A 235 42.87 4.29 -2.94
CA GLU A 235 43.41 5.62 -3.19
C GLU A 235 44.92 5.50 -3.45
N PRO A 236 45.46 6.07 -4.55
CA PRO A 236 46.90 6.06 -4.79
C PRO A 236 47.63 6.91 -3.73
N LYS A 237 48.70 6.36 -3.17
CA LYS A 237 49.56 7.01 -2.17
C LYS A 237 50.55 7.98 -2.82
#